data_AF-A0A5R2NDD6-F1
#
_entry.id   AF-A0A5R2NDD6-F1
#
_cell.length_a   1.000
_cell.length_b   1.000
_cell.length_c   1.000
_cell.angle_alpha   90.00
_cell.angle_beta   90.00
_cell.angle_gamma   90.00
#
_symmetry.space_group_name_H-M   'P 1'
#
loop_
_entity.id
_entity.type
_entity.pdbx_description
1 polymer ?
#
loop_
_entity_poly.entity_id
_entity_poly.type
_entity_poly.pdbx_seq_one_letter_code
_entity_poly.pdbx_strand_id
1 'polypeptide(L)'
;QPRVEAEIAFVMKAPLKGPGMTLFDVLNATDYITPALEILDTRIERVNAETKKARTFFDTISDNAANAGIVIGGRPQRPDEADMRWIGAIVSRNAEVEETGLGAGVLNHPAMGVAWLADRLARYGLSIAAGEVVLSGSFVRPVEARPGDTIVADFGGSGTVSIHFAKG
;
A
#
# COMPACT_ATOMS: atom_id res chain seq x y z
N GLN A 1 -5.64 -9.50 13.81
CA GLN A 1 -6.16 -10.24 12.63
C GLN A 1 -5.46 -9.71 11.39
N PRO A 2 -4.19 -10.13 11.19
CA PRO A 2 -3.37 -9.58 10.13
C PRO A 2 -3.94 -9.93 8.76
N ARG A 3 -3.97 -8.96 7.87
CA ARG A 3 -4.29 -9.13 6.46
C ARG A 3 -3.19 -8.48 5.63
N VAL A 4 -3.00 -8.96 4.43
CA VAL A 4 -1.97 -8.48 3.52
C VAL A 4 -2.59 -7.93 2.26
N GLU A 5 -2.16 -6.74 1.88
CA GLU A 5 -2.46 -6.09 0.60
C GLU A 5 -1.19 -5.97 -0.25
N ALA A 6 -1.36 -5.81 -1.56
CA ALA A 6 -0.26 -5.63 -2.51
C ALA A 6 -0.33 -4.24 -3.14
N GLU A 7 0.77 -3.52 -3.06
CA GLU A 7 0.86 -2.11 -3.39
C GLU A 7 2.13 -1.74 -4.16
N ILE A 8 2.18 -0.51 -4.66
CA ILE A 8 3.41 0.11 -5.17
C ILE A 8 3.89 1.13 -4.12
N ALA A 9 5.11 0.95 -3.62
CA ALA A 9 5.76 1.90 -2.75
C ALA A 9 6.52 2.96 -3.56
N PHE A 10 6.39 4.22 -3.15
CA PHE A 10 7.13 5.37 -3.65
C PHE A 10 8.21 5.74 -2.63
N VAL A 11 9.47 5.67 -3.03
CA VAL A 11 10.59 6.10 -2.19
C VAL A 11 11.01 7.50 -2.62
N MET A 12 10.91 8.46 -1.70
CA MET A 12 11.02 9.88 -2.03
C MET A 12 12.48 10.36 -2.00
N LYS A 13 12.95 11.07 -3.04
CA LYS A 13 14.25 11.80 -3.02
C LYS A 13 14.10 13.28 -2.66
N ALA A 14 12.90 13.83 -2.79
CA ALA A 14 12.60 15.22 -2.50
C ALA A 14 11.28 15.33 -1.74
N PRO A 15 11.09 16.37 -0.91
CA PRO A 15 9.84 16.54 -0.17
C PRO A 15 8.68 16.92 -1.10
N LEU A 16 7.47 16.48 -0.74
CA LEU A 16 6.21 16.95 -1.34
C LEU A 16 5.47 17.84 -0.36
N LYS A 17 5.19 19.08 -0.78
CA LYS A 17 4.58 20.12 0.05
C LYS A 17 3.40 20.72 -0.69
N GLY A 18 2.19 20.35 -0.27
CA GLY A 18 0.97 20.97 -0.77
C GLY A 18 0.82 22.43 -0.33
N PRO A 19 -0.25 23.11 -0.77
CA PRO A 19 -1.35 22.58 -1.57
C PRO A 19 -1.09 22.59 -3.09
N GLY A 20 -1.93 21.89 -3.86
CA GLY A 20 -1.91 21.91 -5.33
C GLY A 20 -0.95 20.90 -5.94
N MET A 21 -0.58 19.85 -5.20
CA MET A 21 0.28 18.80 -5.71
C MET A 21 -0.36 18.08 -6.89
N THR A 22 0.41 17.93 -7.95
CA THR A 22 0.04 17.17 -9.13
C THR A 22 0.70 15.81 -9.14
N LEU A 23 0.20 14.92 -9.99
CA LEU A 23 0.88 13.66 -10.28
C LEU A 23 2.33 13.89 -10.75
N PHE A 24 2.59 14.94 -11.52
CA PHE A 24 3.94 15.24 -12.03
C PHE A 24 4.91 15.61 -10.90
N ASP A 25 4.44 16.31 -9.86
CA ASP A 25 5.25 16.62 -8.69
C ASP A 25 5.68 15.34 -7.96
N VAL A 26 4.75 14.38 -7.83
CA VAL A 26 5.06 13.06 -7.25
C VAL A 26 6.13 12.35 -8.07
N LEU A 27 5.98 12.26 -9.39
CA LEU A 27 6.96 11.61 -10.26
C LEU A 27 8.35 12.25 -10.14
N ASN A 28 8.41 13.58 -10.14
CA ASN A 28 9.67 14.32 -10.02
C ASN A 28 10.33 14.13 -8.65
N ALA A 29 9.55 14.07 -7.58
CA ALA A 29 10.04 13.92 -6.21
C ALA A 29 10.38 12.47 -5.82
N THR A 30 9.93 11.49 -6.59
CA THR A 30 10.19 10.06 -6.34
C THR A 30 11.58 9.68 -6.86
N ASP A 31 12.34 8.97 -6.04
CA ASP A 31 13.62 8.38 -6.44
C ASP A 31 13.39 7.13 -7.28
N TYR A 32 12.64 6.19 -6.70
CA TYR A 32 12.21 4.97 -7.35
C TYR A 32 10.89 4.47 -6.77
N ILE A 33 10.22 3.63 -7.54
CA ILE A 33 9.09 2.83 -7.11
C ILE A 33 9.53 1.38 -6.90
N THR A 34 8.85 0.65 -6.02
CA THR A 34 9.11 -0.79 -5.83
C THR A 34 7.85 -1.51 -5.35
N PRO A 35 7.67 -2.80 -5.67
CA PRO A 35 6.60 -3.61 -5.07
C PRO A 35 6.64 -3.63 -3.54
N ALA A 36 5.46 -3.65 -2.93
CA ALA A 36 5.32 -3.73 -1.49
C ALA A 36 4.13 -4.59 -1.07
N LEU A 37 4.24 -5.18 0.12
CA LEU A 37 3.12 -5.73 0.88
C LEU A 37 2.85 -4.83 2.07
N GLU A 38 1.59 -4.40 2.22
CA GLU A 38 1.11 -3.79 3.46
C GLU A 38 0.52 -4.86 4.37
N ILE A 39 0.93 -4.84 5.64
CA ILE A 39 0.33 -5.65 6.69
C ILE A 39 -0.65 -4.75 7.43
N LEU A 40 -1.93 -5.08 7.31
CA LEU A 40 -3.01 -4.44 8.03
C LEU A 40 -3.31 -5.22 9.31
N ASP A 41 -3.54 -4.52 10.42
CA ASP A 41 -4.15 -5.11 11.61
C ASP A 41 -5.18 -4.18 12.26
N THR A 42 -6.25 -4.76 12.75
CA THR A 42 -7.39 -4.07 13.33
C THR A 42 -7.39 -4.24 14.84
N ARG A 43 -7.22 -3.16 15.60
CA ARG A 43 -7.28 -3.19 17.08
C ARG A 43 -8.70 -2.99 17.60
N ILE A 44 -9.60 -2.53 16.74
CA ILE A 44 -11.05 -2.42 16.99
C ILE A 44 -11.76 -3.63 16.36
N GLU A 45 -12.73 -4.20 17.09
CA GLU A 45 -13.59 -5.28 16.59
C GLU A 45 -14.30 -4.88 15.29
N ARG A 46 -14.26 -5.74 14.26
CA ARG A 46 -14.91 -5.46 12.96
C ARG A 46 -16.43 -5.43 13.06
N VAL A 47 -16.99 -6.29 13.91
CA VAL A 47 -18.41 -6.34 14.26
C VAL A 47 -18.48 -6.53 15.76
N ASN A 48 -19.13 -5.58 16.44
CA ASN A 48 -19.31 -5.67 17.88
C ASN A 48 -20.21 -6.87 18.23
N ALA A 49 -19.74 -7.72 19.14
CA ALA A 49 -20.39 -9.00 19.43
C ALA A 49 -21.81 -8.85 20.01
N GLU A 50 -22.06 -7.80 20.78
CA GLU A 50 -23.33 -7.55 21.46
C GLU A 50 -24.32 -6.79 20.56
N THR A 51 -23.90 -5.64 20.04
CA THR A 51 -24.77 -4.73 19.27
C THR A 51 -24.89 -5.12 17.79
N LYS A 52 -24.05 -6.04 17.31
CA LYS A 52 -23.92 -6.45 15.89
C LYS A 52 -23.57 -5.30 14.94
N LYS A 53 -23.19 -4.13 15.47
CA LYS A 53 -22.75 -3.00 14.65
C LYS A 53 -21.39 -3.27 14.04
N ALA A 54 -21.28 -3.06 12.74
CA ALA A 54 -20.00 -3.05 12.05
C ALA A 54 -19.23 -1.78 12.41
N ARG A 55 -17.90 -1.88 12.45
CA ARG A 55 -17.02 -0.71 12.57
C ARG A 55 -17.27 0.25 11.40
N THR A 56 -17.03 1.53 11.67
CA THR A 56 -17.19 2.62 10.73
C THR A 56 -15.84 3.03 10.13
N PHE A 57 -15.88 3.94 9.16
CA PHE A 57 -14.67 4.55 8.61
C PHE A 57 -13.89 5.36 9.65
N PHE A 58 -14.57 6.04 10.59
CA PHE A 58 -13.90 6.80 11.66
C PHE A 58 -13.10 5.90 12.60
N ASP A 59 -13.60 4.69 12.86
CA ASP A 59 -12.88 3.70 13.66
C ASP A 59 -11.56 3.32 12.96
N THR A 60 -11.58 3.16 11.63
CA THR A 60 -10.39 2.82 10.86
C THR A 60 -9.37 3.97 10.83
N ILE A 61 -9.82 5.22 10.66
CA ILE A 61 -8.93 6.39 10.76
C ILE A 61 -8.29 6.48 12.14
N SER A 62 -9.11 6.39 13.19
CA SER A 62 -8.64 6.47 14.58
C SER A 62 -7.66 5.34 14.89
N ASP A 63 -7.87 4.18 14.27
CA ASP A 63 -6.98 3.04 14.33
C ASP A 63 -5.79 3.17 13.37
N ASN A 64 -5.24 4.37 13.20
CA ASN A 64 -4.08 4.65 12.34
C ASN A 64 -4.17 3.96 10.97
N ALA A 65 -5.33 4.07 10.31
CA ALA A 65 -5.65 3.43 9.03
C ALA A 65 -5.49 1.89 9.00
N ALA A 66 -5.57 1.23 10.16
CA ALA A 66 -5.27 -0.20 10.35
C ALA A 66 -3.82 -0.61 10.04
N ASN A 67 -2.87 0.33 10.04
CA ASN A 67 -1.46 0.05 9.75
C ASN A 67 -0.87 -0.89 10.81
N ALA A 68 -0.07 -1.87 10.37
CA ALA A 68 0.73 -2.73 11.25
C ALA A 68 2.19 -2.89 10.79
N GLY A 69 2.44 -3.00 9.47
CA GLY A 69 3.80 -3.12 8.95
C GLY A 69 3.87 -3.08 7.43
N ILE A 70 5.08 -2.98 6.89
CA ILE A 70 5.34 -2.99 5.45
C ILE A 70 6.50 -3.94 5.12
N VAL A 71 6.43 -4.60 3.97
CA VAL A 71 7.55 -5.35 3.38
C VAL A 71 7.76 -4.83 1.98
N ILE A 72 8.94 -4.30 1.70
CA ILE A 72 9.34 -3.85 0.35
C ILE A 72 10.25 -4.90 -0.29
N GLY A 73 10.11 -5.10 -1.59
CA GLY A 73 10.89 -6.09 -2.32
C GLY A 73 10.73 -5.95 -3.82
N GLY A 74 11.11 -7.00 -4.56
CA GLY A 74 11.07 -6.99 -6.02
C GLY A 74 12.17 -6.13 -6.63
N ARG A 75 11.83 -5.44 -7.72
CA ARG A 75 12.74 -4.64 -8.54
C ARG A 75 12.44 -3.15 -8.35
N PRO A 76 13.37 -2.37 -7.78
CA PRO A 76 13.32 -0.92 -7.84
C PRO A 76 13.35 -0.42 -9.29
N GLN A 77 12.48 0.51 -9.65
CA GLN A 77 12.39 1.11 -10.98
C GLN A 77 12.27 2.62 -10.86
N ARG A 78 12.87 3.38 -11.78
CA ARG A 78 12.58 4.82 -11.82
C ARG A 78 11.12 5.05 -12.24
N PRO A 79 10.46 6.13 -11.77
CA PRO A 79 9.05 6.38 -12.10
C PRO A 79 8.76 6.54 -13.59
N ASP A 80 9.76 6.94 -14.39
CA ASP A 80 9.69 7.12 -15.84
C ASP A 80 10.08 5.87 -16.65
N GLU A 81 10.54 4.81 -15.99
CA GLU A 81 10.92 3.54 -16.62
C GLU A 81 9.78 2.50 -16.64
N ALA A 82 8.65 2.78 -15.99
CA ALA A 82 7.53 1.86 -15.88
C ALA A 82 6.17 2.57 -16.02
N ASP A 83 5.26 1.99 -16.81
CA ASP A 83 3.85 2.38 -16.73
C ASP A 83 3.21 1.72 -15.52
N MET A 84 3.22 2.45 -14.40
CA MET A 84 2.64 2.02 -13.12
C MET A 84 1.18 1.61 -13.20
N ARG A 85 0.44 2.11 -14.19
CA ARG A 85 -0.97 1.75 -14.38
C ARG A 85 -1.11 0.29 -14.82
N TRP A 86 -0.08 -0.27 -15.45
CA TRP A 86 -0.05 -1.66 -15.95
C TRP A 86 0.80 -2.61 -15.12
N ILE A 87 1.37 -2.15 -14.01
CA ILE A 87 1.98 -3.05 -13.03
C ILE A 87 0.85 -3.87 -12.39
N GLY A 88 0.81 -5.16 -12.66
CA GLY A 88 -0.12 -6.10 -12.05
C GLY A 88 0.51 -6.85 -10.89
N ALA A 89 -0.32 -7.48 -10.06
CA ALA A 89 0.14 -8.46 -9.08
C ALA A 89 -0.75 -9.70 -9.10
N ILE A 90 -0.12 -10.87 -8.96
CA ILE A 90 -0.76 -12.13 -8.59
C ILE A 90 -0.42 -12.38 -7.12
N VAL A 91 -1.40 -12.34 -6.24
CA VAL A 91 -1.21 -12.56 -4.81
C VAL A 91 -1.67 -13.96 -4.46
N SER A 92 -0.73 -14.75 -3.94
CA SER A 92 -0.98 -16.13 -3.54
C SER A 92 -0.73 -16.32 -2.05
N ARG A 93 -1.52 -17.21 -1.44
CA ARG A 93 -1.32 -17.71 -0.09
C ARG A 93 -1.09 -19.21 -0.16
N ASN A 94 0.04 -19.68 0.35
CA ASN A 94 0.43 -21.08 0.33
C ASN A 94 0.33 -21.72 -1.08
N ALA A 95 0.81 -20.98 -2.09
CA ALA A 95 0.80 -21.32 -3.52
C ALA A 95 -0.58 -21.37 -4.21
N GLU A 96 -1.66 -20.99 -3.54
CA GLU A 96 -2.98 -20.78 -4.14
C GLU A 96 -3.20 -19.29 -4.43
N VAL A 97 -3.62 -18.94 -5.65
CA VAL A 97 -3.93 -17.55 -6.02
C VAL A 97 -5.22 -17.12 -5.33
N GLU A 98 -5.14 -16.06 -4.54
CA GLU A 98 -6.29 -15.50 -3.80
C GLU A 98 -6.83 -14.26 -4.49
N GLU A 99 -5.94 -13.40 -4.98
CA GLU A 99 -6.31 -12.12 -5.60
C GLU A 99 -5.38 -11.81 -6.78
N THR A 100 -5.92 -11.02 -7.72
CA THR A 100 -5.15 -10.41 -8.80
C THR A 100 -5.62 -8.98 -8.98
N GLY A 101 -4.71 -8.10 -9.40
CA GLY A 101 -5.05 -6.69 -9.57
C GLY A 101 -4.05 -5.95 -10.45
N LEU A 102 -4.40 -4.73 -10.82
CA LEU A 102 -3.61 -3.86 -11.67
C LEU A 102 -3.49 -2.48 -11.03
N GLY A 103 -2.33 -1.84 -11.11
CA GLY A 103 -2.04 -0.55 -10.47
C GLY A 103 -3.04 0.56 -10.86
N ALA A 104 -3.62 0.53 -12.07
CA ALA A 104 -4.69 1.46 -12.44
C ALA A 104 -5.94 1.39 -11.54
N GLY A 105 -6.15 0.28 -10.82
CA GLY A 105 -7.20 0.14 -9.80
C GLY A 105 -7.04 1.11 -8.64
N VAL A 106 -5.82 1.62 -8.41
CA VAL A 106 -5.53 2.66 -7.42
C VAL A 106 -5.78 4.03 -8.04
N LEU A 107 -7.00 4.53 -7.89
CA LEU A 107 -7.38 5.90 -8.26
C LEU A 107 -7.00 6.28 -9.72
N ASN A 108 -7.11 5.32 -10.66
CA ASN A 108 -6.70 5.41 -12.08
C ASN A 108 -5.18 5.48 -12.34
N HIS A 109 -4.39 5.93 -11.37
CA HIS A 109 -2.93 5.94 -11.39
C HIS A 109 -2.36 5.95 -9.95
N PRO A 110 -1.45 5.02 -9.58
CA PRO A 110 -0.94 4.88 -8.20
C PRO A 110 -0.39 6.16 -7.54
N ALA A 111 0.29 7.02 -8.31
CA ALA A 111 0.80 8.31 -7.82
C ALA A 111 -0.29 9.32 -7.40
N MET A 112 -1.55 9.14 -7.79
CA MET A 112 -2.64 10.07 -7.42
C MET A 112 -2.90 10.09 -5.92
N GLY A 113 -2.77 8.93 -5.24
CA GLY A 113 -2.92 8.83 -3.79
C GLY A 113 -1.85 9.63 -3.05
N VAL A 114 -0.61 9.62 -3.55
CA VAL A 114 0.52 10.35 -2.98
C VAL A 114 0.33 11.87 -3.11
N ALA A 115 -0.12 12.35 -4.27
CA ALA A 115 -0.43 13.77 -4.47
C ALA A 115 -1.55 14.24 -3.54
N TRP A 116 -2.63 13.45 -3.43
CA TRP A 116 -3.74 13.72 -2.51
C TRP A 116 -3.26 13.76 -1.04
N LEU A 117 -2.40 12.81 -0.64
CA LEU A 117 -1.88 12.73 0.71
C LEU A 117 -1.04 13.97 1.06
N ALA A 118 -0.16 14.41 0.16
CA ALA A 118 0.65 15.61 0.35
C ALA A 118 -0.22 16.86 0.55
N ASP A 119 -1.27 17.03 -0.25
CA ASP A 119 -2.24 18.12 -0.10
C ASP A 119 -3.04 18.01 1.20
N ARG A 120 -3.38 16.78 1.62
CA ARG A 120 -4.08 16.55 2.88
C ARG A 120 -3.21 16.93 4.08
N LEU A 121 -1.93 16.54 4.07
CA LEU A 121 -0.96 16.84 5.13
C LEU A 121 -0.68 18.34 5.25
N ALA A 122 -0.64 19.07 4.14
CA ALA A 122 -0.40 20.52 4.13
C ALA A 122 -1.41 21.29 4.99
N ARG A 123 -2.67 20.81 5.09
CA ARG A 123 -3.71 21.39 5.97
C ARG A 123 -3.38 21.34 7.45
N TYR A 124 -2.45 20.48 7.84
CA TYR A 124 -1.97 20.30 9.21
C TYR A 124 -0.54 20.86 9.39
N GLY A 125 0.00 21.58 8.40
CA GLY A 125 1.37 22.08 8.43
C GLY A 125 2.44 20.98 8.26
N LEU A 126 2.03 19.81 7.76
CA LEU A 126 2.89 18.65 7.53
C LEU A 126 3.22 18.50 6.03
N SER A 127 4.23 17.71 5.73
CA SER A 127 4.68 17.39 4.37
C SER A 127 5.29 15.99 4.33
N ILE A 128 5.33 15.40 3.14
CA ILE A 128 6.13 14.18 2.92
C ILE A 128 7.59 14.60 2.78
N ALA A 129 8.48 13.99 3.55
CA ALA A 129 9.91 14.31 3.56
C ALA A 129 10.70 13.46 2.54
N ALA A 130 11.89 13.95 2.17
CA ALA A 130 12.84 13.12 1.44
C ALA A 130 13.28 11.93 2.30
N GLY A 131 13.41 10.75 1.69
CA GLY A 131 13.72 9.49 2.35
C GLY A 131 12.51 8.72 2.87
N GLU A 132 11.31 9.32 2.89
CA GLU A 132 10.09 8.61 3.29
C GLU A 132 9.64 7.61 2.22
N VAL A 133 8.97 6.56 2.68
CA VAL A 133 8.31 5.55 1.85
C VAL A 133 6.81 5.76 1.94
N VAL A 134 6.16 5.93 0.79
CA VAL A 134 4.71 6.17 0.70
C VAL A 134 4.07 5.05 -0.10
N LEU A 135 3.09 4.38 0.49
CA LEU A 135 2.32 3.34 -0.18
C LEU A 135 1.15 3.95 -0.96
N SER A 136 0.89 3.45 -2.16
CA SER A 136 -0.09 4.03 -3.11
C SER A 136 -1.55 3.85 -2.72
N GLY A 137 -1.83 2.86 -1.89
CA GLY A 137 -3.10 2.16 -1.79
C GLY A 137 -3.07 0.85 -2.59
N SER A 138 -3.82 -0.13 -2.10
CA SER A 138 -3.91 -1.47 -2.67
C SER A 138 -4.79 -1.53 -3.92
N PHE A 139 -4.39 -2.40 -4.85
CA PHE A 139 -5.18 -2.77 -6.03
C PHE A 139 -5.71 -4.21 -5.97
N VAL A 140 -5.60 -4.87 -4.81
CA VAL A 140 -6.22 -6.15 -4.48
C VAL A 140 -7.01 -6.03 -3.18
N ARG A 141 -7.94 -6.95 -2.91
CA ARG A 141 -8.54 -7.02 -1.57
C ARG A 141 -7.51 -7.58 -0.56
N PRO A 142 -7.62 -7.23 0.74
CA PRO A 142 -6.73 -7.81 1.75
C PRO A 142 -6.91 -9.32 1.85
N VAL A 143 -5.82 -10.07 1.75
CA VAL A 143 -5.77 -11.52 1.97
C VAL A 143 -5.54 -11.78 3.45
N GLU A 144 -6.36 -12.62 4.08
CA GLU A 144 -6.19 -12.99 5.49
C GLU A 144 -4.87 -13.75 5.69
N ALA A 145 -4.10 -13.37 6.71
CA ALA A 145 -2.84 -14.00 7.08
C ALA A 145 -2.97 -14.74 8.42
N ARG A 146 -2.71 -16.04 8.43
CA ARG A 146 -2.76 -16.89 9.63
C ARG A 146 -1.35 -17.36 10.00
N PRO A 147 -1.11 -17.75 11.26
CA PRO A 147 0.15 -18.36 11.65
C PRO A 147 0.49 -19.57 10.75
N GLY A 148 1.69 -19.58 10.20
CA GLY A 148 2.19 -20.57 9.25
C GLY A 148 1.96 -20.23 7.77
N ASP A 149 1.16 -19.21 7.43
CA ASP A 149 0.92 -18.83 6.04
C ASP A 149 2.14 -18.17 5.41
N THR A 150 2.35 -18.46 4.13
CA THR A 150 3.27 -17.71 3.27
C THR A 150 2.46 -16.98 2.22
N ILE A 151 2.63 -15.66 2.17
CA ILE A 151 1.99 -14.80 1.17
C ILE A 151 3.07 -14.32 0.20
N VAL A 152 2.80 -14.49 -1.09
CA VAL A 152 3.69 -14.10 -2.18
C VAL A 152 2.90 -13.25 -3.16
N ALA A 153 3.38 -12.05 -3.45
CA ALA A 153 2.87 -11.23 -4.53
C ALA A 153 3.89 -11.15 -5.66
N ASP A 154 3.52 -11.69 -6.82
CA ASP A 154 4.30 -11.65 -8.05
C ASP A 154 3.83 -10.47 -8.92
N PHE A 155 4.70 -9.49 -9.10
CA PHE A 155 4.46 -8.30 -9.91
C PHE A 155 5.04 -8.44 -11.34
N GLY A 156 5.32 -9.67 -11.78
CA GLY A 156 5.88 -9.98 -13.09
C GLY A 156 7.24 -9.32 -13.30
N GLY A 157 7.33 -8.43 -14.30
CA GLY A 157 8.57 -7.73 -14.64
C GLY A 157 9.13 -6.81 -13.54
N SER A 158 8.29 -6.43 -12.56
CA SER A 158 8.69 -5.66 -11.38
C SER A 158 9.16 -6.56 -10.23
N GLY A 159 9.20 -7.88 -10.40
CA GLY A 159 9.71 -8.84 -9.41
C GLY A 159 8.68 -9.30 -8.39
N THR A 160 9.16 -9.93 -7.31
CA THR A 160 8.32 -10.59 -6.32
C THR A 160 8.65 -10.10 -4.91
N VAL A 161 7.63 -10.01 -4.07
CA VAL A 161 7.76 -9.76 -2.63
C VAL A 161 6.99 -10.83 -1.87
N SER A 162 7.56 -11.32 -0.77
CA SER A 162 6.97 -12.40 0.02
C SER A 162 7.15 -12.18 1.50
N ILE A 163 6.21 -12.69 2.29
CA ILE A 163 6.28 -12.71 3.75
C ILE A 163 5.81 -14.07 4.26
N HIS A 164 6.51 -14.57 5.28
CA HIS A 164 6.10 -15.76 6.03
C HIS A 164 5.67 -15.36 7.43
N PHE A 165 4.47 -15.78 7.84
CA PHE A 165 3.96 -15.58 9.20
C PHE A 165 4.35 -16.78 10.05
N ALA A 166 5.28 -16.59 11.00
CA ALA A 166 5.78 -17.68 11.83
C ALA A 166 4.65 -18.38 12.62
N LYS A 167 4.83 -19.69 12.89
CA LYS A 167 4.03 -20.41 13.89
C LYS A 167 4.51 -19.98 15.28
N GLY A 168 3.57 -19.59 16.15
CA GLY A 168 3.84 -19.32 17.57
C GLY A 168 4.13 -20.57 18.38
#